data_AF-A0AAD9GAI3-F1
#
_entry.id   AF-A0AAD9GAI3-F1
#
_cell.length_a   1.000
_cell.length_b   1.000
_cell.length_c   1.000
_cell.angle_alpha   90.00
_cell.angle_beta   90.00
_cell.angle_gamma   90.00
#
_symmetry.space_group_name_H-M   'P 1'
#
loop_
_entity.id
_entity.type
_entity.pdbx_description
1 polymer ?
#
loop_
_entity_poly.entity_id
_entity_poly.type
_entity_poly.pdbx_seq_one_letter_code
_entity_poly.pdbx_strand_id
1 'polypeptide(L)'
;MVVSEREERWQRYNRYVRGERNDGDEPFLACKMLAAVSLSMATMFGLCLFVDEFTTHFKGIDEEDDDCQRITRDESLVKAYYNPVTENWERVFTPFAVPAPSSFLAYYRDLDDDDFDEDTLRRRLPRDEFPVLEMPFSHTKRPSILYDPRSCKMVVFKD
;
A
#
# COMPACT_ATOMS: atom_id res chain seq x y z
N MET A 1 -21.71 53.37 -30.80
CA MET A 1 -23.18 53.46 -30.90
C MET A 1 -23.75 52.52 -29.87
N VAL A 2 -24.35 53.06 -28.81
CA VAL A 2 -25.02 52.26 -27.77
C VAL A 2 -26.39 51.91 -28.32
N VAL A 3 -26.66 50.62 -28.52
CA VAL A 3 -28.00 50.16 -28.90
C VAL A 3 -28.94 50.48 -27.74
N SER A 4 -30.06 51.15 -28.01
CA SER A 4 -31.02 51.49 -26.96
C SER A 4 -31.61 50.20 -26.36
N GLU A 5 -31.81 50.14 -25.04
CA GLU A 5 -32.42 48.95 -24.40
C GLU A 5 -33.79 48.59 -25.01
N ARG A 6 -34.46 49.59 -25.60
CA ARG A 6 -35.71 49.45 -26.34
C ARG A 6 -35.50 48.68 -27.64
N GLU A 7 -34.44 48.96 -28.39
CA GLU A 7 -34.07 48.23 -29.61
C GLU A 7 -33.76 46.76 -29.29
N GLU A 8 -33.01 46.48 -28.23
CA GLU A 8 -32.66 45.10 -27.84
C GLU A 8 -33.89 44.29 -27.41
N ARG A 9 -34.81 44.94 -26.70
CA ARG A 9 -36.08 44.33 -26.31
C ARG A 9 -36.97 44.05 -27.52
N TRP A 10 -37.03 45.00 -28.46
CA TRP A 10 -37.77 44.85 -29.70
C TRP A 10 -37.20 43.73 -30.58
N GLN A 11 -35.88 43.62 -30.70
CA GLN A 11 -35.22 42.53 -31.44
C GLN A 11 -35.45 41.15 -30.81
N ARG A 12 -35.56 41.06 -29.47
CA ARG A 12 -35.98 39.82 -28.78
C ARG A 12 -37.43 39.45 -29.10
N TYR A 13 -38.36 40.40 -29.03
CA TYR A 13 -39.76 40.16 -29.39
C TYR A 13 -39.91 39.76 -30.87
N ASN A 14 -39.17 40.41 -31.76
CA ASN A 14 -39.22 40.11 -33.20
C ASN A 14 -38.73 38.68 -33.50
N ARG A 15 -37.71 38.18 -32.78
CA ARG A 15 -37.27 36.78 -32.85
C ARG A 15 -38.34 35.79 -32.37
N TYR A 16 -39.00 36.09 -31.25
CA TYR A 16 -40.10 35.26 -30.74
C TYR A 16 -41.32 35.23 -31.66
N VAL A 17 -41.70 36.36 -32.27
CA VAL A 17 -42.82 36.46 -33.22
C VAL A 17 -42.51 35.74 -34.54
N ARG A 18 -41.25 35.73 -34.98
CA ARG A 18 -40.79 34.99 -36.16
C ARG A 18 -40.64 33.49 -35.94
N GLY A 19 -40.85 33.00 -34.72
CA GLY A 19 -40.68 31.59 -34.40
C GLY A 19 -39.21 31.13 -34.43
N GLU A 20 -38.25 32.05 -34.51
CA GLU A 20 -36.82 31.81 -34.29
C GLU A 20 -36.61 31.60 -32.78
N ARG A 21 -37.12 30.48 -32.25
CA ARG A 21 -36.66 29.99 -30.95
C ARG A 21 -35.18 29.68 -31.13
N ASN A 22 -34.36 30.20 -30.22
CA ASN A 22 -32.96 29.77 -30.08
C ASN A 22 -32.86 28.30 -29.60
N ASP A 23 -34.01 27.64 -29.41
CA ASP A 23 -34.18 26.19 -29.31
C ASP A 23 -34.11 25.59 -30.72
N GLY A 24 -33.01 25.84 -31.43
CA GLY A 24 -32.71 25.04 -32.61
C GLY A 24 -32.43 23.63 -32.13
N ASP A 25 -33.15 22.63 -32.66
CA ASP A 25 -32.77 21.22 -32.51
C ASP A 25 -31.29 21.11 -32.84
N GLU A 26 -30.44 20.94 -31.83
CA GLU A 26 -29.01 20.76 -32.08
C GLU A 26 -28.88 19.45 -32.88
N PRO A 27 -28.44 19.52 -34.16
CA PRO A 27 -28.25 18.30 -34.91
C PRO A 27 -27.20 17.48 -34.15
N PHE A 28 -27.50 16.21 -33.93
CA PHE A 28 -26.65 15.25 -33.22
C PHE A 28 -26.50 15.46 -31.71
N LEU A 29 -27.43 16.15 -31.02
CA LEU A 29 -27.43 16.25 -29.55
C LEU A 29 -27.29 14.86 -28.89
N ALA A 30 -28.03 13.87 -29.39
CA ALA A 30 -27.95 12.49 -28.91
C ALA A 30 -26.56 11.86 -29.13
N CYS A 31 -25.92 12.11 -30.28
CA CYS A 31 -24.58 11.61 -30.55
C CYS A 31 -23.53 12.30 -29.66
N LYS A 32 -23.66 13.60 -29.40
CA LYS A 32 -22.78 14.33 -28.46
C LYS A 32 -22.92 13.78 -27.04
N MET A 33 -24.15 13.52 -26.59
CA MET A 33 -24.38 12.91 -25.27
C MET A 33 -23.79 11.49 -25.20
N LEU A 34 -24.00 10.66 -26.23
CA LEU A 34 -23.41 9.32 -26.28
C LEU A 34 -21.86 9.36 -26.30
N ALA A 35 -21.28 10.29 -27.05
CA ALA A 35 -19.83 10.49 -27.08
C ALA A 35 -19.27 10.98 -25.73
N ALA A 36 -19.99 11.88 -25.04
CA ALA A 36 -19.61 12.34 -23.72
C ALA A 36 -19.66 11.21 -22.68
N VAL A 37 -20.70 10.38 -22.72
CA VAL A 37 -20.86 9.22 -21.82
C VAL A 37 -19.83 8.14 -22.13
N SER A 38 -19.56 7.85 -23.40
CA SER A 38 -18.54 6.86 -23.76
C SER A 38 -17.13 7.33 -23.39
N LEU A 39 -16.85 8.62 -23.56
CA LEU A 39 -15.58 9.21 -23.14
C LEU A 39 -15.41 9.16 -21.62
N SER A 40 -16.44 9.53 -20.85
CA SER A 40 -16.36 9.48 -19.38
C SER A 40 -16.17 8.05 -18.87
N MET A 41 -16.90 7.09 -19.46
CA MET A 41 -16.72 5.67 -19.16
C MET A 41 -15.30 5.21 -19.49
N ALA A 42 -14.78 5.54 -20.69
CA ALA A 42 -13.41 5.18 -21.08
C ALA A 42 -12.36 5.80 -20.15
N THR A 43 -12.53 7.05 -19.72
CA THR A 43 -11.62 7.68 -18.75
C THR A 43 -11.67 7.01 -17.39
N MET A 44 -12.87 6.65 -16.90
CA MET A 44 -13.02 5.95 -15.62
C MET A 44 -12.38 4.56 -15.67
N PHE A 45 -12.62 3.81 -16.74
CA PHE A 45 -11.98 2.51 -16.95
C PHE A 45 -10.46 2.64 -17.07
N GLY A 46 -9.97 3.64 -17.82
CA GLY A 46 -8.55 3.95 -17.91
C GLY A 46 -7.95 4.21 -16.53
N LEU A 47 -8.56 5.12 -15.75
CA LEU A 47 -8.12 5.40 -14.38
C LEU A 47 -8.10 4.13 -13.54
N CYS A 48 -9.15 3.31 -13.54
CA CYS A 48 -9.20 2.05 -12.79
C CYS A 48 -8.09 1.06 -13.17
N LEU A 49 -7.74 0.96 -14.45
CA LEU A 49 -6.67 0.06 -14.90
C LEU A 49 -5.28 0.59 -14.56
N PHE A 50 -5.09 1.90 -14.65
CA PHE A 50 -3.81 2.54 -14.37
C PHE A 50 -3.64 2.98 -12.92
N VAL A 51 -4.63 2.79 -12.04
CA VAL A 51 -4.50 3.16 -10.61
C VAL A 51 -3.26 2.52 -10.00
N ASP A 52 -3.00 1.23 -10.25
CA ASP A 52 -1.84 0.53 -9.67
C ASP A 52 -0.50 1.08 -10.20
N GLU A 53 -0.47 1.54 -11.45
CA GLU A 53 0.73 2.10 -12.08
C GLU A 53 0.97 3.58 -11.67
N PHE A 54 -0.11 4.35 -11.47
CA PHE A 54 -0.04 5.71 -10.92
C PHE A 54 0.29 5.71 -9.44
N THR A 55 -0.27 4.79 -8.64
CA THR A 55 0.03 4.69 -7.21
C THR A 55 1.47 4.26 -6.99
N THR A 56 1.99 3.29 -7.74
CA THR A 56 3.39 2.85 -7.62
C THR A 56 4.39 3.93 -8.05
N HIS A 57 4.07 4.75 -9.06
CA HIS A 57 4.96 5.83 -9.52
C HIS A 57 4.92 7.09 -8.62
N PHE A 58 3.82 7.32 -7.89
CA PHE A 58 3.70 8.39 -6.90
C PHE A 58 4.13 7.97 -5.47
N LYS A 59 4.21 6.67 -5.16
CA LYS A 59 4.78 6.12 -3.90
C LYS A 59 6.32 6.25 -3.81
N GLY A 60 6.89 7.25 -4.48
CA GLY A 60 8.31 7.61 -4.38
C GLY A 60 8.60 8.72 -3.37
N ILE A 61 7.57 9.28 -2.74
CA ILE A 61 7.70 10.36 -1.76
C ILE A 61 6.91 9.97 -0.51
N ASP A 62 7.63 9.35 0.43
CA ASP A 62 7.39 9.48 1.88
C ASP A 62 6.21 8.74 2.54
N GLU A 63 5.90 7.49 2.15
CA GLU A 63 5.07 6.61 3.00
C GLU A 63 5.70 5.23 3.18
N GLU A 64 6.32 5.10 4.35
CA GLU A 64 6.61 3.86 5.05
C GLU A 64 5.37 2.94 5.10
N ASP A 65 5.55 1.68 4.72
CA ASP A 65 4.95 0.53 5.40
C ASP A 65 3.41 0.42 5.55
N ASP A 66 2.62 0.83 4.57
CA ASP A 66 1.23 0.35 4.45
C ASP A 66 1.12 -0.71 3.34
N ASP A 67 1.74 -1.86 3.59
CA ASP A 67 1.74 -3.08 2.76
C ASP A 67 0.48 -3.94 2.99
N CYS A 68 -0.65 -3.30 3.29
CA CYS A 68 -1.92 -3.98 3.57
C CYS A 68 -2.70 -4.44 2.31
N GLN A 69 -2.18 -4.24 1.09
CA GLN A 69 -2.99 -4.49 -0.13
C GLN A 69 -2.34 -5.31 -1.25
N ARG A 70 -1.29 -6.08 -1.00
CA ARG A 70 -0.83 -7.09 -1.98
C ARG A 70 -1.50 -8.45 -1.75
N ILE A 71 -2.82 -8.46 -1.67
CA ILE A 71 -3.63 -9.69 -1.77
C ILE A 71 -3.80 -10.01 -3.27
N THR A 72 -2.71 -10.35 -3.94
CA THR A 72 -2.77 -10.82 -5.33
C THR A 72 -1.85 -12.01 -5.54
N ARG A 73 -2.46 -13.18 -5.32
CA ARG A 73 -2.25 -14.48 -6.01
C ARG A 73 -0.94 -15.24 -5.84
N ASP A 74 0.11 -14.66 -5.29
CA ASP A 74 1.25 -15.42 -4.76
C ASP A 74 1.63 -14.76 -3.43
N GLU A 75 1.24 -15.34 -2.31
CA GLU A 75 1.76 -14.90 -1.01
C GLU A 75 3.28 -15.06 -1.08
N SER A 76 4.01 -13.94 -1.06
CA SER A 76 5.46 -13.98 -1.09
C SER A 76 5.93 -14.74 0.14
N LEU A 77 6.51 -15.92 -0.08
CA LEU A 77 7.15 -16.70 0.96
C LEU A 77 8.43 -15.99 1.38
N VAL A 78 8.57 -15.78 2.68
CA VAL A 78 9.72 -15.13 3.28
C VAL A 78 10.36 -16.08 4.28
N LYS A 79 11.68 -16.07 4.36
CA LYS A 79 12.43 -16.82 5.36
C LYS A 79 12.11 -16.26 6.74
N ALA A 80 11.70 -17.13 7.65
CA ALA A 80 11.37 -16.76 9.02
C ALA A 80 11.88 -17.81 10.01
N TYR A 81 12.13 -17.37 11.23
CA TYR A 81 12.44 -18.24 12.38
C TYR A 81 11.42 -18.03 13.49
N TYR A 82 11.19 -19.06 14.31
CA TYR A 82 10.25 -18.95 15.41
C TYR A 82 10.94 -18.35 16.65
N ASN A 83 10.39 -17.26 17.16
CA ASN A 83 10.85 -16.65 18.41
C ASN A 83 10.00 -17.17 19.59
N PRO A 84 10.59 -17.94 20.53
CA PRO A 84 9.87 -18.49 21.68
C PRO A 84 9.55 -17.48 22.78
N VAL A 85 10.13 -16.27 22.74
CA VAL A 85 9.84 -15.17 23.69
C VAL A 85 8.61 -14.40 23.24
N THR A 86 8.54 -14.02 21.95
CA THR A 86 7.39 -13.30 21.39
C THR A 86 6.28 -14.22 20.90
N GLU A 87 6.54 -15.53 20.86
CA GLU A 87 5.68 -16.58 20.33
C GLU A 87 5.24 -16.37 18.86
N ASN A 88 6.03 -15.61 18.09
CA ASN A 88 5.73 -15.25 16.70
C ASN A 88 6.82 -15.74 15.74
N TRP A 89 6.44 -15.90 14.47
CA TRP A 89 7.39 -16.08 13.38
C TRP A 89 8.00 -14.74 12.99
N GLU A 90 9.31 -14.62 13.06
CA GLU A 90 10.05 -13.39 12.75
C GLU A 90 10.79 -13.52 11.42
N ARG A 91 10.69 -12.47 10.59
CA ARG A 91 11.28 -12.44 9.25
C ARG A 91 12.81 -12.32 9.29
N VAL A 92 13.48 -13.00 8.38
CA VAL A 92 14.92 -12.90 8.17
C VAL A 92 15.18 -12.12 6.89
N PHE A 93 15.75 -10.93 7.02
CA PHE A 93 16.10 -10.09 5.88
C PHE A 93 17.51 -10.38 5.38
N THR A 94 17.72 -10.38 4.07
CA THR A 94 19.08 -10.38 3.52
C THR A 94 19.69 -8.96 3.67
N PRO A 95 20.96 -8.81 4.09
CA PRO A 95 22.02 -9.81 4.24
C PRO A 95 22.16 -10.42 5.65
N PHE A 96 21.20 -10.19 6.54
CA PHE A 96 21.25 -10.67 7.92
C PHE A 96 20.93 -12.17 8.02
N ALA A 97 21.36 -12.77 9.13
CA ALA A 97 21.18 -14.16 9.47
C ALA A 97 20.43 -14.30 10.80
N VAL A 98 19.95 -15.52 11.07
CA VAL A 98 19.33 -15.84 12.36
C VAL A 98 20.42 -15.89 13.43
N PRO A 99 20.19 -15.32 14.61
CA PRO A 99 21.17 -15.35 15.69
C PRO A 99 21.39 -16.78 16.20
N ALA A 100 22.59 -17.06 16.71
CA ALA A 100 22.84 -18.30 17.43
C ALA A 100 21.99 -18.37 18.71
N PRO A 101 21.50 -19.55 19.14
CA PRO A 101 20.71 -19.70 20.36
C PRO A 101 21.38 -19.11 21.61
N SER A 102 22.71 -19.19 21.72
CA SER A 102 23.49 -18.60 22.81
C SER A 102 23.47 -17.08 22.81
N SER A 103 23.62 -16.45 21.64
CA SER A 103 23.57 -15.00 21.47
C SER A 103 22.16 -14.45 21.64
N PHE A 104 21.15 -15.19 21.17
CA PHE A 104 19.74 -14.90 21.40
C PHE A 104 19.41 -14.88 22.89
N LEU A 105 19.83 -15.92 23.62
CA LEU A 105 19.59 -16.00 25.05
C LEU A 105 20.29 -14.88 25.83
N ALA A 106 21.54 -14.57 25.47
CA ALA A 106 22.27 -13.47 26.11
C ALA A 106 21.56 -12.13 25.92
N TYR A 107 21.05 -11.87 24.72
CA TYR A 107 20.29 -10.65 24.42
C TYR A 107 19.05 -10.50 25.32
N TYR A 108 18.23 -11.55 25.44
CA TYR A 108 17.02 -11.48 26.26
C TYR A 108 17.30 -11.46 27.76
N ARG A 109 18.38 -12.12 28.21
CA ARG A 109 18.83 -12.00 29.61
C ARG A 109 19.24 -10.58 29.95
N ASP A 110 19.91 -9.89 29.03
CA ASP A 110 20.39 -8.53 29.25
C ASP A 110 19.27 -7.47 29.13
N LEU A 111 18.05 -7.88 28.75
CA LEU A 111 16.88 -6.98 28.65
C LEU A 111 16.21 -6.67 30.00
N ASP A 112 16.69 -7.26 31.11
CA ASP A 112 16.26 -6.98 32.49
C ASP A 112 14.73 -7.04 32.68
N ASP A 113 14.11 -8.05 32.05
CA ASP A 113 12.68 -8.33 32.21
C ASP A 113 12.47 -9.28 33.40
N ASP A 114 11.85 -8.80 34.48
CA ASP A 114 11.70 -9.50 35.77
C ASP A 114 10.93 -10.85 35.63
N ASP A 115 10.17 -11.02 34.54
CA ASP A 115 9.40 -12.23 34.22
C ASP A 115 10.17 -13.24 33.35
N PHE A 116 11.46 -12.99 33.05
CA PHE A 116 12.26 -13.83 32.17
C PHE A 116 12.80 -15.09 32.87
N ASP A 117 12.13 -16.22 32.66
CA ASP A 117 12.63 -17.53 33.10
C ASP A 117 13.62 -18.14 32.07
N GLU A 118 14.90 -17.89 32.31
CA GLU A 118 16.02 -18.38 31.48
C GLU A 118 16.01 -19.91 31.29
N ASP A 119 15.66 -20.66 32.32
CA ASP A 119 15.68 -22.13 32.28
C ASP A 119 14.56 -22.69 31.41
N THR A 120 13.39 -22.06 31.41
CA THR A 120 12.30 -22.43 30.49
C THR A 120 12.64 -22.10 29.05
N LEU A 121 13.26 -20.94 28.80
CA LEU A 121 13.67 -20.55 27.45
C LEU A 121 14.75 -21.48 26.90
N ARG A 122 15.75 -21.84 27.71
CA ARG A 122 16.80 -22.80 27.33
C ARG A 122 16.23 -24.15 26.90
N ARG A 123 15.13 -24.60 27.51
CA ARG A 123 14.46 -25.85 27.14
C ARG A 123 13.67 -25.75 25.83
N ARG A 124 13.15 -24.56 25.51
CA ARG A 124 12.42 -24.28 24.27
C ARG A 124 13.37 -24.01 23.08
N LEU A 125 14.59 -23.56 23.36
CA LEU A 125 15.59 -23.25 22.34
C LEU A 125 16.19 -24.53 21.71
N PRO A 126 16.43 -24.53 20.40
CA PRO A 126 17.22 -25.57 19.75
C PRO A 126 18.69 -25.49 20.19
N ARG A 127 19.38 -26.64 20.21
CA ARG A 127 20.76 -26.74 20.73
C ARG A 127 21.82 -26.11 19.83
N ASP A 128 21.65 -26.25 18.52
CA ASP A 128 22.66 -25.85 17.54
C ASP A 128 22.24 -24.56 16.82
N GLU A 129 21.17 -24.62 16.03
CA GLU A 129 20.70 -23.50 15.20
C GLU A 129 19.17 -23.44 15.18
N PHE A 130 18.63 -22.24 14.95
CA PHE A 130 17.19 -22.06 14.76
C PHE A 130 16.74 -22.60 13.40
N PRO A 131 15.62 -23.35 13.35
CA PRO A 131 15.06 -23.77 12.09
C PRO A 131 14.52 -22.56 11.33
N VAL A 132 14.98 -22.39 10.09
CA VAL A 132 14.49 -21.37 9.15
C VAL A 132 13.50 -22.02 8.20
N LEU A 133 12.30 -21.48 8.15
CA LEU A 133 11.23 -21.95 7.28
C LEU A 133 10.74 -20.83 6.37
N GLU A 134 10.23 -21.22 5.22
CA GLU A 134 9.55 -20.30 4.31
C GLU A 134 8.10 -20.16 4.75
N MET A 135 7.72 -18.96 5.15
CA MET A 135 6.40 -18.65 5.69
C MET A 135 5.75 -17.54 4.86
N PRO A 136 4.41 -17.55 4.70
CA PRO A 136 3.71 -16.43 4.09
C PRO A 136 4.02 -15.12 4.80
N PHE A 137 4.24 -14.05 4.05
CA PHE A 137 4.49 -12.72 4.63
C PHE A 137 3.41 -12.30 5.63
N SER A 138 2.15 -12.65 5.35
CA SER A 138 0.98 -12.43 6.20
C SER A 138 1.08 -13.10 7.59
N HIS A 139 1.81 -14.20 7.71
CA HIS A 139 1.96 -14.98 8.94
C HIS A 139 3.26 -14.67 9.71
N THR A 140 4.02 -13.67 9.28
CA THR A 140 5.31 -13.32 9.88
C THR A 140 5.32 -11.87 10.35
N LYS A 141 6.02 -11.61 11.45
CA LYS A 141 6.22 -10.28 12.03
C LYS A 141 7.62 -9.73 11.74
N ARG A 142 7.80 -8.43 11.99
CA ARG A 142 9.11 -7.81 11.98
C ARG A 142 10.04 -8.54 12.96
N PRO A 143 11.32 -8.75 12.59
CA PRO A 143 12.28 -9.34 13.50
C PRO A 143 12.54 -8.40 14.66
N SER A 144 12.71 -8.95 15.85
CA SER A 144 13.20 -8.20 17.01
C SER A 144 14.73 -8.15 17.01
N ILE A 145 15.35 -9.29 16.69
CA ILE A 145 16.81 -9.41 16.58
C ILE A 145 17.23 -10.22 15.36
N LEU A 146 18.30 -9.77 14.71
CA LEU A 146 19.02 -10.54 13.69
C LEU A 146 20.52 -10.44 13.93
N TYR A 147 21.28 -11.33 13.29
CA TYR A 147 22.73 -11.31 13.29
C TYR A 147 23.25 -10.76 11.96
N ASP A 148 24.15 -9.78 12.01
CA ASP A 148 24.86 -9.32 10.81
C ASP A 148 26.18 -10.10 10.65
N PRO A 149 26.30 -10.99 9.63
CA PRO A 149 27.52 -11.74 9.39
C PRO A 149 28.69 -10.86 8.91
N ARG A 150 28.43 -9.64 8.44
CA ARG A 150 29.49 -8.72 7.97
C ARG A 150 30.15 -7.97 9.12
N SER A 151 29.34 -7.47 10.05
CA SER A 151 29.83 -6.75 11.22
C SER A 151 30.06 -7.64 12.44
N CYS A 152 29.66 -8.92 12.37
CA CYS A 152 29.68 -9.89 13.46
C CYS A 152 28.95 -9.39 14.72
N LYS A 153 27.88 -8.62 14.54
CA LYS A 153 27.11 -7.99 15.62
C LYS A 153 25.64 -8.38 15.55
N MET A 154 25.00 -8.38 16.72
CA MET A 154 23.56 -8.45 16.84
C MET A 154 22.96 -7.10 16.45
N VAL A 155 22.00 -7.12 15.56
CA VAL A 155 21.22 -5.96 15.14
C VAL A 155 19.85 -6.09 15.77
N VAL A 156 19.51 -5.09 16.57
CA VAL A 156 18.23 -5.00 17.27
C VAL A 156 17.33 -4.08 16.47
N PHE A 157 16.16 -4.57 16.12
CA PHE A 157 15.11 -3.80 15.50
C PHE A 157 14.10 -3.49 16.60
N LYS A 158 14.01 -2.22 16.99
CA LYS A 158 12.97 -1.74 17.89
C LYS A 158 11.75 -1.40 17.06
N ASP A 159 10.59 -1.83 17.53
CA ASP A 159 9.30 -1.32 17.06
C ASP A 159 9.13 0.17 17.42
#